data_AF-A0A9J6FNI9-F1
#
_entry.id   AF-A0A9J6FNI9-F1
#
_cell.length_a   1.000
_cell.length_b   1.000
_cell.length_c   1.000
_cell.angle_alpha   90.00
_cell.angle_beta   90.00
_cell.angle_gamma   90.00
#
_symmetry.space_group_name_H-M   'P 1'
#
loop_
_entity.id
_entity.type
_entity.pdbx_description
1 polymer ?
#
loop_
_entity_poly.entity_id
_entity_poly.type
_entity_poly.pdbx_seq_one_letter_code
_entity_poly.pdbx_strand_id
1 'polypeptide(L)'
;MHKGRLEVEYEPRVLDLPCISKVSGNILQRLLRGLPYDCPAKMHTEYGTRCAPSRPAQEQITEVTPPKTLKGAICEILKVAEQAGNKLSPQQVFESLCEQYSNDDIQAIECITTGQSENKCWFEHRIGMITASVAHNVYTRVHTIRTKMGPHDVRALLKLVMRESKVTTADMRRGVKLEAAAKSAYLSQNKKHNHLKIHGRGLCVLQHRPFLGASPDGVVSCACCPARLIEVKCPKSLEQFVRSEVCHGSDPMQLKEKSRYFSQVQVQMGITGLATADVFVYVSDTQTITLNVSFSKEYFDSVVERATFFFLHYVLPHIVQSAS
;
A
#
# COMPACT_ATOMS: atom_id res chain seq x y z
N MET A 1 22.28 -64.91 -15.67
CA MET A 1 21.83 -63.85 -16.60
C MET A 1 20.80 -62.98 -15.90
N HIS A 2 21.14 -61.74 -15.52
CA HIS A 2 20.25 -60.58 -15.61
C HIS A 2 21.09 -59.31 -15.43
N LYS A 3 20.83 -58.34 -16.31
CA LYS A 3 21.65 -57.16 -16.59
C LYS A 3 21.41 -56.05 -15.55
N GLY A 4 22.52 -55.47 -15.10
CA GLY A 4 22.78 -54.04 -14.93
C GLY A 4 21.70 -53.07 -14.44
N ARG A 5 22.02 -52.40 -13.34
CA ARG A 5 21.80 -50.96 -13.20
C ARG A 5 23.01 -50.35 -12.48
N LEU A 6 23.77 -49.52 -13.18
CA LEU A 6 24.78 -48.65 -12.58
C LEU A 6 24.05 -47.56 -11.78
N GLU A 7 24.02 -47.70 -10.46
CA GLU A 7 23.78 -46.57 -9.57
C GLU A 7 25.14 -45.95 -9.27
N VAL A 8 25.45 -44.85 -9.94
CA VAL A 8 26.55 -43.98 -9.52
C VAL A 8 25.99 -43.11 -8.40
N GLU A 9 26.49 -43.35 -7.19
CA GLU A 9 26.30 -42.50 -6.01
C GLU A 9 26.54 -41.03 -6.38
N TYR A 10 25.52 -40.21 -6.16
CA TYR A 10 25.68 -38.76 -6.15
C TYR A 10 26.03 -38.33 -4.73
N GLU A 11 27.31 -38.12 -4.46
CA GLU A 11 27.76 -37.36 -3.29
C GLU A 11 27.70 -35.86 -3.62
N PRO A 12 26.78 -35.07 -3.03
CA PRO A 12 26.85 -33.62 -3.15
C PRO A 12 28.08 -33.13 -2.39
N ARG A 13 29.05 -32.57 -3.13
CA ARG A 13 30.13 -31.75 -2.56
C ARG A 13 29.50 -30.58 -1.81
N VAL A 14 29.56 -30.63 -0.49
CA VAL A 14 29.26 -29.52 0.40
C VAL A 14 30.32 -28.45 0.13
N LEU A 15 29.96 -27.43 -0.66
CA LEU A 15 30.64 -26.15 -0.57
C LEU A 15 30.13 -25.50 0.71
N ASP A 16 30.99 -25.54 1.73
CA ASP A 16 30.80 -24.87 3.02
C ASP A 16 30.58 -23.37 2.81
N LEU A 17 29.31 -22.97 2.72
CA LEU A 17 28.90 -21.61 2.96
C LEU A 17 28.73 -21.48 4.48
N PRO A 18 29.46 -20.55 5.14
CA PRO A 18 29.48 -20.46 6.59
C PRO A 18 28.05 -20.29 7.12
N CYS A 19 27.72 -21.19 8.05
CA CYS A 19 26.46 -21.25 8.73
C CYS A 19 26.02 -19.85 9.21
N ILE A 20 24.87 -19.38 8.73
CA ILE A 20 24.13 -18.36 9.46
C ILE A 20 23.50 -19.10 10.64
N SER A 21 24.24 -19.12 11.73
CA SER A 21 23.76 -19.47 13.05
C SER A 21 22.45 -18.73 13.32
N LYS A 22 21.51 -19.43 13.96
CA LYS A 22 20.24 -18.92 14.46
C LYS A 22 20.37 -17.47 14.92
N VAL A 23 19.87 -16.51 14.14
CA VAL A 23 19.74 -15.14 14.64
C VAL A 23 18.46 -15.07 15.47
N SER A 24 18.56 -15.47 16.73
CA SER A 24 17.67 -14.94 17.76
C SER A 24 18.13 -13.53 18.08
N GLY A 25 17.26 -12.55 17.86
CA GLY A 25 17.50 -11.16 18.25
C GLY A 25 17.21 -10.18 17.13
N ASN A 26 16.13 -9.41 17.32
CA ASN A 26 15.98 -7.99 16.94
C ASN A 26 16.69 -7.45 15.68
N ILE A 27 16.78 -8.22 14.59
CA ILE A 27 17.19 -7.71 13.27
C ILE A 27 16.28 -6.55 12.86
N LEU A 28 14.97 -6.65 13.15
CA LEU A 28 14.00 -5.57 12.98
C LEU A 28 14.46 -4.30 13.71
N GLN A 29 14.86 -4.42 14.98
CA GLN A 29 15.31 -3.30 15.81
C GLN A 29 16.68 -2.75 15.36
N ARG A 30 17.53 -3.57 14.73
CA ARG A 30 18.80 -3.16 14.13
C ARG A 30 18.61 -2.44 12.79
N LEU A 31 17.67 -2.90 11.96
CA LEU A 31 17.31 -2.26 10.68
C LEU A 31 16.49 -0.97 10.89
N LEU A 32 15.79 -0.85 12.01
CA LEU A 32 15.03 0.33 12.41
C LEU A 32 15.83 1.30 13.30
N ARG A 33 17.04 0.93 13.76
CA ARG A 33 17.91 1.80 14.57
C ARG A 33 18.44 2.94 13.70
N GLY A 34 18.06 4.18 14.04
CA GLY A 34 18.56 5.40 13.38
C GLY A 34 17.58 6.03 12.39
N LEU A 35 16.43 5.40 12.11
CA LEU A 35 15.37 6.03 11.32
C LEU A 35 14.43 6.79 12.28
N PRO A 36 14.02 8.03 11.96
CA PRO A 36 12.96 8.72 12.71
C PRO A 36 11.64 7.98 12.45
N TYR A 37 11.40 6.91 13.20
CA TYR A 37 10.13 6.21 13.22
C TYR A 37 9.31 6.79 14.36
N ASP A 38 8.44 7.73 14.02
CA ASP A 38 7.31 8.03 14.88
C ASP A 38 6.26 6.94 14.68
N CYS A 39 6.00 6.25 15.79
CA CYS A 39 5.02 5.19 15.88
C CYS A 39 3.63 5.68 15.37
N PRO A 40 2.93 4.93 14.50
CA PRO A 40 1.56 5.27 14.06
C PRO A 40 0.59 5.59 15.21
N ALA A 41 0.83 5.05 16.41
CA ALA A 41 0.07 5.38 17.62
C ALA A 41 0.18 6.86 18.05
N LYS A 42 1.32 7.52 17.82
CA LYS A 42 1.47 8.97 18.01
C LYS A 42 0.68 9.76 16.96
N MET A 43 0.59 9.26 15.71
CA MET A 43 -0.25 9.90 14.69
C MET A 43 -1.75 9.83 15.01
N HIS A 44 -2.22 8.76 15.67
CA HIS A 44 -3.61 8.64 16.11
C HIS A 44 -4.02 9.66 17.20
N THR A 45 -3.06 10.21 17.97
CA THR A 45 -3.33 11.20 19.03
C THR A 45 -3.31 12.64 18.52
N GLU A 46 -2.57 12.94 17.45
CA GLU A 46 -2.39 14.32 16.95
C GLU A 46 -3.32 14.68 15.76
N TYR A 47 -3.78 13.71 14.96
CA TYR A 47 -4.63 13.98 13.78
C TYR A 47 -6.14 14.08 14.08
N GLY A 48 -6.59 13.62 15.25
CA GLY A 48 -8.01 13.59 15.64
C GLY A 48 -8.69 14.97 15.73
N THR A 49 -7.91 16.06 15.71
CA THR A 49 -8.41 17.42 15.93
C THR A 49 -8.45 18.30 14.66
N ARG A 50 -7.88 17.85 13.52
CA ARG A 50 -7.76 18.71 12.31
C ARG A 50 -8.89 18.58 11.29
N CYS A 51 -9.85 17.67 11.49
CA CYS A 51 -11.00 17.49 10.59
C CYS A 51 -12.20 18.39 10.97
N ALA A 52 -11.97 19.69 11.17
CA ALA A 52 -13.03 20.70 11.22
C ALA A 52 -12.90 21.63 10.01
N PRO A 53 -13.99 22.02 9.33
CA PRO A 53 -13.91 22.91 8.18
C PRO A 53 -13.49 24.31 8.64
N SER A 54 -12.27 24.73 8.31
CA SER A 54 -11.83 26.12 8.48
C SER A 54 -12.39 27.00 7.36
N ARG A 55 -12.85 28.20 7.74
CA ARG A 55 -13.32 29.29 6.87
C ARG A 55 -12.23 29.71 5.87
N PRO A 56 -12.60 30.29 4.71
CA PRO A 56 -11.62 30.70 3.70
C PRO A 56 -10.80 31.88 4.21
N ALA A 57 -9.50 31.64 4.45
CA ALA A 57 -8.51 32.69 4.51
C ALA A 57 -8.07 33.00 3.07
N GLN A 58 -7.99 34.28 2.73
CA GLN A 58 -7.48 34.75 1.44
C GLN A 58 -5.99 34.38 1.32
N GLU A 59 -5.65 33.43 0.46
CA GLU A 59 -4.27 33.02 0.22
C GLU A 59 -3.63 33.85 -0.90
N GLN A 60 -2.49 34.45 -0.56
CA GLN A 60 -1.54 35.00 -1.52
C GLN A 60 -0.97 33.85 -2.36
N ILE A 61 -1.04 34.00 -3.68
CA ILE A 61 -0.55 33.03 -4.65
C ILE A 61 0.98 33.04 -4.61
N THR A 62 1.58 32.12 -3.85
CA THR A 62 2.95 31.67 -4.10
C THR A 62 2.92 30.71 -5.29
N GLU A 63 3.87 30.82 -6.22
CA GLU A 63 4.01 29.84 -7.31
C GLU A 63 4.32 28.46 -6.71
N VAL A 64 3.28 27.63 -6.53
CA VAL A 64 3.43 26.27 -6.03
C VAL A 64 3.98 25.41 -7.17
N THR A 65 5.27 25.10 -7.13
CA THR A 65 5.85 24.10 -8.03
C THR A 65 5.11 22.76 -7.84
N PRO A 66 4.70 22.08 -8.92
CA PRO A 66 3.97 20.83 -8.79
C PRO A 66 4.81 19.78 -8.06
N PRO A 67 4.20 18.97 -7.17
CA PRO A 67 4.94 17.98 -6.40
C PRO A 67 5.56 16.93 -7.33
N LYS A 68 6.75 16.47 -6.99
CA LYS A 68 7.48 15.50 -7.82
C LYS A 68 6.88 14.10 -7.66
N THR A 69 6.97 13.31 -8.73
CA THR A 69 6.71 11.87 -8.62
C THR A 69 7.83 11.19 -7.84
N LEU A 70 7.56 10.01 -7.28
CA LEU A 70 8.59 9.21 -6.58
C LEU A 70 9.83 8.98 -7.46
N LYS A 71 9.63 8.59 -8.72
CA LYS A 71 10.72 8.42 -9.69
C LYS A 71 11.44 9.75 -9.96
N GLY A 72 10.69 10.85 -10.13
CA GLY A 72 11.26 12.18 -10.35
C GLY A 72 12.15 12.65 -9.21
N ALA A 73 11.70 12.49 -7.97
CA ALA A 73 12.48 12.83 -6.77
C ALA A 73 13.76 11.99 -6.67
N ILE A 74 13.69 10.68 -6.93
CA ILE A 74 14.87 9.81 -6.95
C ILE A 74 15.87 10.25 -8.02
N CYS A 75 15.41 10.55 -9.25
CA CYS A 75 16.29 11.00 -10.32
C CYS A 75 16.99 12.33 -9.99
N GLU A 76 16.28 13.26 -9.34
CA GLU A 76 16.85 14.54 -8.92
C GLU A 76 17.93 14.36 -7.84
N ILE A 77 17.66 13.52 -6.82
CA ILE A 77 18.63 13.17 -5.78
C ILE A 77 19.92 12.61 -6.40
N LEU A 78 19.79 11.68 -7.35
CA LEU A 78 20.93 11.08 -8.03
C LEU A 78 21.71 12.12 -8.85
N LYS A 79 21.01 12.99 -9.59
CA LYS A 79 21.63 14.03 -10.42
C LYS A 79 22.41 15.04 -9.57
N VAL A 80 21.86 15.49 -8.44
CA VAL A 80 22.55 16.40 -7.52
C VAL A 80 23.81 15.75 -6.94
N ALA A 81 23.73 14.46 -6.57
CA ALA A 81 24.89 13.74 -6.05
C ALA A 81 26.00 13.56 -7.10
N GLU A 82 25.63 13.22 -8.34
CA GLU A 82 26.57 13.09 -9.46
C GLU A 82 27.29 14.41 -9.76
N GLN A 83 26.55 15.53 -9.76
CA GLN A 83 27.13 16.88 -9.92
C GLN A 83 28.11 17.24 -8.80
N ALA A 84 27.90 16.72 -7.60
CA ALA A 84 28.82 16.87 -6.47
C ALA A 84 29.98 15.84 -6.48
N GLY A 85 30.08 14.99 -7.52
CA GLY A 85 31.09 13.94 -7.60
C GLY A 85 30.89 12.80 -6.59
N ASN A 86 29.67 12.65 -6.05
CA ASN A 86 29.34 11.67 -5.03
C ASN A 86 28.47 10.54 -5.60
N LYS A 87 28.79 9.29 -5.24
CA LYS A 87 27.98 8.12 -5.59
C LYS A 87 27.21 7.65 -4.36
N LEU A 88 25.90 7.86 -4.37
CA LEU A 88 25.03 7.47 -3.26
C LEU A 88 24.74 5.96 -3.27
N SER A 89 24.73 5.37 -2.08
CA SER A 89 24.14 4.06 -1.83
C SER A 89 22.61 4.13 -1.87
N PRO A 90 21.90 3.00 -2.09
CA PRO A 90 20.43 2.97 -2.01
C PRO A 90 19.88 3.49 -0.67
N GLN A 91 20.59 3.26 0.42
CA GLN A 91 20.23 3.76 1.75
C GLN A 91 20.28 5.29 1.81
N GLN A 92 21.34 5.90 1.29
CA GLN A 92 21.47 7.37 1.27
C GLN A 92 20.44 8.04 0.35
N VAL A 93 20.12 7.42 -0.78
CA VAL A 93 19.03 7.90 -1.66
C VAL A 93 17.70 7.83 -0.93
N PHE A 94 17.46 6.73 -0.20
CA PHE A 94 16.24 6.57 0.57
C PHE A 94 16.12 7.58 1.73
N GLU A 95 17.21 7.83 2.46
CA GLU A 95 17.27 8.86 3.51
C GLU A 95 16.96 10.24 2.95
N SER A 96 17.64 10.62 1.86
CA SER A 96 17.41 11.90 1.17
C SER A 96 15.96 12.04 0.68
N LEU A 97 15.39 10.95 0.17
CA LEU A 97 13.99 10.92 -0.28
C LEU A 97 13.02 11.13 0.89
N CYS A 98 13.30 10.56 2.06
CA CYS A 98 12.48 10.75 3.26
C CYS A 98 12.57 12.17 3.81
N GLU A 99 13.72 12.82 3.67
CA GLU A 99 13.95 14.21 4.11
C GLU A 99 13.26 15.23 3.18
N GLN A 100 13.24 14.96 1.87
CA GLN A 100 12.65 15.87 0.88
C GLN A 100 11.12 15.80 0.80
N TYR A 101 10.51 14.66 1.17
CA TYR A 101 9.06 14.51 1.14
C TYR A 101 8.41 15.21 2.33
N SER A 102 8.02 16.47 2.13
CA SER A 102 7.35 17.28 3.16
C SER A 102 5.85 16.91 3.30
N ASN A 103 5.22 17.35 4.39
CA ASN A 103 3.77 17.23 4.55
C ASN A 103 3.00 17.99 3.47
N ASP A 104 3.55 19.10 2.98
CA ASP A 104 2.94 19.91 1.93
C ASP A 104 2.99 19.17 0.59
N ASP A 105 4.08 18.46 0.30
CA ASP A 105 4.17 17.58 -0.88
C ASP A 105 3.13 16.47 -0.82
N ILE A 106 2.95 15.82 0.34
CA ILE A 106 1.96 14.75 0.52
C ILE A 106 0.54 15.28 0.26
N GLN A 107 0.21 16.46 0.81
CA GLN A 107 -1.09 17.10 0.60
C GLN A 107 -1.29 17.55 -0.84
N ALA A 108 -0.26 18.13 -1.47
CA ALA A 108 -0.29 18.53 -2.86
C ALA A 108 -0.52 17.32 -3.78
N ILE A 109 0.19 16.21 -3.54
CA ILE A 109 0.01 14.95 -4.28
C ILE A 109 -1.43 14.47 -4.14
N GLU A 110 -1.98 14.42 -2.92
CA GLU A 110 -3.37 14.01 -2.73
C GLU A 110 -4.33 14.91 -3.51
N CYS A 111 -4.15 16.23 -3.44
CA CYS A 111 -5.01 17.19 -4.12
C CYS A 111 -4.98 16.99 -5.64
N ILE A 112 -3.79 17.01 -6.25
CA ILE A 112 -3.66 16.92 -7.71
C ILE A 112 -4.03 15.54 -8.27
N THR A 113 -4.14 14.51 -7.42
CA THR A 113 -4.49 13.14 -7.82
C THR A 113 -5.95 12.77 -7.48
N THR A 114 -6.75 13.74 -7.03
CA THR A 114 -8.21 13.57 -6.85
C THR A 114 -8.89 13.14 -8.15
N GLY A 115 -9.92 12.29 -8.06
CA GLY A 115 -10.59 11.69 -9.23
C GLY A 115 -9.94 10.39 -9.72
N GLN A 116 -8.78 10.01 -9.16
CA GLN A 116 -8.17 8.68 -9.28
C GLN A 116 -8.07 8.15 -10.71
N SER A 117 -8.93 7.20 -11.09
CA SER A 117 -8.89 6.53 -12.40
C SER A 117 -9.17 7.46 -13.58
N GLU A 118 -9.76 8.63 -13.34
CA GLU A 118 -10.00 9.68 -14.33
C GLU A 118 -8.85 10.70 -14.40
N ASN A 119 -7.84 10.57 -13.54
CA ASN A 119 -6.78 11.55 -13.36
C ASN A 119 -5.42 10.99 -13.81
N LYS A 120 -4.77 11.65 -14.78
CA LYS A 120 -3.46 11.23 -15.30
C LYS A 120 -2.34 11.33 -14.26
N CYS A 121 -2.31 12.40 -13.47
CA CYS A 121 -1.32 12.58 -12.40
C CYS A 121 -1.41 11.44 -11.38
N TRP A 122 -2.62 10.93 -11.12
CA TRP A 122 -2.78 9.76 -10.24
C TRP A 122 -2.06 8.51 -10.75
N PHE A 123 -2.08 8.27 -12.07
CA PHE A 123 -1.31 7.16 -12.64
C PHE A 123 0.20 7.40 -12.54
N GLU A 124 0.66 8.63 -12.83
CA GLU A 124 2.07 9.01 -12.82
C GLU A 124 2.69 8.91 -11.41
N HIS A 125 2.03 9.46 -10.40
CA HIS A 125 2.52 9.42 -9.01
C HIS A 125 2.53 8.01 -8.41
N ARG A 126 1.81 7.05 -9.01
CA ARG A 126 1.79 5.64 -8.59
C ARG A 126 2.90 4.79 -9.21
N ILE A 127 3.73 5.34 -10.09
CA ILE A 127 4.86 4.62 -10.71
C ILE A 127 5.97 4.44 -9.68
N GLY A 128 6.36 3.18 -9.44
CA GLY A 128 7.39 2.83 -8.45
C GLY A 128 6.87 2.77 -7.01
N MET A 129 5.62 3.20 -6.78
CA MET A 129 5.00 3.19 -5.45
C MET A 129 4.33 1.85 -5.17
N ILE A 130 4.64 1.27 -4.00
CA ILE A 130 3.93 0.13 -3.44
C ILE A 130 2.58 0.65 -2.92
N THR A 131 1.53 0.52 -3.72
CA THR A 131 0.19 0.94 -3.31
C THR A 131 -0.49 -0.10 -2.40
N ALA A 132 -1.46 0.32 -1.58
CA ALA A 132 -2.25 -0.58 -0.73
C ALA A 132 -2.78 -1.84 -1.45
N SER A 133 -3.26 -1.69 -2.69
CA SER A 133 -3.75 -2.82 -3.51
C SER A 133 -2.66 -3.81 -3.97
N VAL A 134 -1.38 -3.43 -3.91
CA VAL A 134 -0.21 -4.24 -4.27
C VAL A 134 0.56 -4.70 -3.03
N ALA A 135 0.33 -4.08 -1.87
CA ALA A 135 1.06 -4.35 -0.64
C ALA A 135 0.99 -5.83 -0.22
N HIS A 136 -0.14 -6.52 -0.45
CA HIS A 136 -0.26 -7.95 -0.17
C HIS A 136 0.69 -8.81 -1.02
N ASN A 137 0.85 -8.48 -2.31
CA ASN A 137 1.77 -9.19 -3.21
C ASN A 137 3.22 -9.03 -2.73
N VAL A 138 3.60 -7.82 -2.29
CA VAL A 138 4.91 -7.56 -1.70
C VAL A 138 5.08 -8.32 -0.38
N TYR A 139 4.10 -8.23 0.50
CA TYR A 139 4.11 -8.87 1.81
C TYR A 139 4.35 -10.39 1.73
N THR A 140 3.62 -11.06 0.84
CA THR A 140 3.74 -12.51 0.61
C THR A 140 5.00 -12.89 -0.16
N ARG A 141 5.43 -12.06 -1.11
CA ARG A 141 6.67 -12.29 -1.87
C ARG A 141 7.90 -12.19 -0.96
N VAL A 142 7.98 -11.18 -0.11
CA VAL A 142 9.08 -11.02 0.85
C VAL A 142 9.12 -12.17 1.85
N HIS A 143 7.95 -12.63 2.33
CA HIS A 143 7.89 -13.86 3.13
C HIS A 143 8.52 -15.04 2.40
N THR A 144 8.14 -15.27 1.15
CA THR A 144 8.67 -16.37 0.33
C THR A 144 10.18 -16.25 0.12
N ILE A 145 10.68 -15.05 -0.17
CA ILE A 145 12.12 -14.79 -0.33
C ILE A 145 12.89 -15.16 0.94
N ARG A 146 12.32 -14.87 2.12
CA ARG A 146 12.95 -15.13 3.41
C ARG A 146 12.86 -16.58 3.89
N THR A 147 11.83 -17.32 3.47
CA THR A 147 11.56 -18.66 4.01
C THR A 147 11.86 -19.80 3.04
N LYS A 148 11.94 -19.55 1.74
CA LYS A 148 12.23 -20.57 0.74
C LYS A 148 13.60 -20.33 0.12
N MET A 149 14.43 -21.36 0.11
CA MET A 149 15.72 -21.33 -0.57
C MET A 149 15.57 -21.36 -2.10
N GLY A 150 16.54 -20.78 -2.79
CA GLY A 150 16.62 -20.77 -4.25
C GLY A 150 16.39 -19.38 -4.87
N PRO A 151 16.53 -19.26 -6.20
CA PRO A 151 16.32 -18.01 -6.90
C PRO A 151 14.85 -17.61 -6.89
N HIS A 152 14.58 -16.34 -6.61
CA HIS A 152 13.23 -15.78 -6.59
C HIS A 152 13.04 -14.79 -7.73
N ASP A 153 12.16 -15.10 -8.69
CA ASP A 153 11.83 -14.17 -9.78
C ASP A 153 10.84 -13.10 -9.31
N VAL A 154 11.32 -11.87 -9.16
CA VAL A 154 10.53 -10.70 -8.76
C VAL A 154 10.06 -9.84 -9.94
N ARG A 155 10.42 -10.17 -11.19
CA ARG A 155 10.22 -9.30 -12.37
C ARG A 155 8.75 -8.94 -12.59
N ALA A 156 7.84 -9.91 -12.45
CA ALA A 156 6.40 -9.66 -12.61
C ALA A 156 5.86 -8.69 -11.55
N LEU A 157 6.35 -8.77 -10.31
CA LEU A 157 5.96 -7.86 -9.24
C LEU A 157 6.58 -6.48 -9.43
N LEU A 158 7.83 -6.40 -9.90
CA LEU A 158 8.45 -5.13 -10.27
C LEU A 158 7.66 -4.43 -11.38
N LYS A 159 7.33 -5.11 -12.48
CA LYS A 159 6.47 -4.57 -13.55
C LYS A 159 5.14 -4.04 -13.02
N LEU A 160 4.55 -4.73 -12.04
CA LEU A 160 3.29 -4.30 -11.40
C LEU A 160 3.47 -3.02 -10.56
N VAL A 161 4.54 -2.91 -9.77
CA VAL A 161 4.87 -1.72 -8.97
C VAL A 161 5.26 -0.53 -9.86
N MET A 162 6.00 -0.79 -10.94
CA MET A 162 6.43 0.20 -11.94
C MET A 162 5.32 0.61 -12.91
N ARG A 163 4.15 -0.03 -12.87
CA ARG A 163 3.01 0.22 -13.77
C ARG A 163 3.32 0.02 -15.26
N GLU A 164 4.26 -0.88 -15.55
CA GLU A 164 4.68 -1.21 -16.93
C GLU A 164 3.70 -2.16 -17.63
N SER A 165 2.81 -2.81 -16.86
CA SER A 165 1.76 -3.67 -17.40
C SER A 165 0.40 -3.00 -17.35
N LYS A 166 -0.27 -2.91 -18.51
CA LYS A 166 -1.66 -2.50 -18.62
C LYS A 166 -2.56 -3.74 -18.59
N VAL A 167 -2.99 -4.14 -17.41
CA VAL A 167 -3.97 -5.23 -17.24
C VAL A 167 -5.31 -4.63 -16.88
N THR A 168 -6.32 -4.84 -17.72
CA THR A 168 -7.71 -4.48 -17.41
C THR A 168 -8.57 -5.73 -17.40
N THR A 169 -8.91 -6.21 -16.20
CA THR A 169 -9.76 -7.40 -16.04
C THR A 169 -11.24 -7.05 -16.15
N ALA A 170 -12.09 -8.07 -16.36
CA ALA A 170 -13.54 -7.89 -16.31
C ALA A 170 -14.01 -7.36 -14.95
N ASP A 171 -13.36 -7.78 -13.87
CA ASP A 171 -13.68 -7.34 -12.51
C ASP A 171 -13.30 -5.88 -12.28
N MET A 172 -12.18 -5.41 -12.85
CA MET A 172 -11.80 -3.99 -12.81
C MET A 172 -12.82 -3.12 -13.55
N ARG A 173 -13.22 -3.51 -14.77
CA ARG A 173 -14.26 -2.77 -15.53
C ARG A 173 -15.59 -2.74 -14.79
N ARG A 174 -15.97 -3.86 -14.18
CA ARG A 174 -17.19 -3.94 -13.35
C ARG A 174 -17.09 -3.04 -12.13
N GLY A 175 -15.96 -3.03 -11.44
CA GLY A 175 -15.66 -2.13 -10.33
C GLY A 175 -15.89 -0.67 -10.70
N VAL A 176 -15.19 -0.19 -11.72
CA VAL A 176 -15.32 1.19 -12.23
C VAL A 176 -16.76 1.53 -12.59
N LYS A 177 -17.46 0.62 -13.30
CA LYS A 177 -18.85 0.86 -13.71
C LYS A 177 -19.83 0.97 -12.53
N LEU A 178 -19.60 0.21 -11.45
CA LEU A 178 -20.57 0.08 -10.36
C LEU A 178 -20.21 0.88 -9.10
N GLU A 179 -19.02 1.45 -9.01
CA GLU A 179 -18.56 2.13 -7.80
C GLU A 179 -19.51 3.26 -7.35
N ALA A 180 -19.97 4.11 -8.28
CA ALA A 180 -20.91 5.18 -7.97
C ALA A 180 -22.27 4.65 -7.46
N ALA A 181 -22.78 3.58 -8.07
CA ALA A 181 -24.01 2.92 -7.62
C ALA A 181 -23.82 2.28 -6.24
N ALA A 182 -22.69 1.61 -6.00
CA ALA A 182 -22.36 1.01 -4.71
C ALA A 182 -22.26 2.07 -3.59
N LYS A 183 -21.58 3.20 -3.84
CA LYS A 183 -21.52 4.33 -2.89
C LYS A 183 -22.91 4.89 -2.58
N SER A 184 -23.77 4.98 -3.59
CA SER A 184 -25.16 5.42 -3.42
C SER A 184 -25.99 4.43 -2.59
N ALA A 185 -25.85 3.13 -2.85
CA ALA A 185 -26.48 2.06 -2.06
C ALA A 185 -25.98 2.06 -0.61
N TYR A 186 -24.67 2.25 -0.39
CA TYR A 186 -24.12 2.36 0.96
C TYR A 186 -24.75 3.52 1.74
N LEU A 187 -24.87 4.71 1.14
CA LEU A 187 -25.52 5.86 1.77
C LEU A 187 -26.99 5.59 2.08
N SER A 188 -27.72 4.95 1.15
CA SER A 188 -29.15 4.67 1.30
C SER A 188 -29.45 3.63 2.40
N GLN A 189 -28.58 2.64 2.56
CA GLN A 189 -28.68 1.61 3.60
C GLN A 189 -28.30 2.13 5.00
N ASN A 190 -27.56 3.23 5.07
CA ASN A 190 -27.04 3.80 6.32
C ASN A 190 -27.70 5.12 6.72
N LYS A 191 -28.95 5.38 6.27
CA LYS A 191 -29.72 6.61 6.58
C LYS A 191 -29.93 6.90 8.06
N LYS A 192 -29.74 5.91 8.94
CA LYS A 192 -29.74 6.09 10.41
C LYS A 192 -28.61 6.99 10.91
N HIS A 193 -27.58 7.24 10.10
CA HIS A 193 -26.48 8.13 10.44
C HIS A 193 -26.81 9.59 10.03
N ASN A 194 -26.75 10.50 10.99
CA ASN A 194 -27.02 11.92 10.78
C ASN A 194 -25.94 12.55 9.90
N HIS A 195 -26.36 13.23 8.81
CA HIS A 195 -25.47 13.90 7.86
C HIS A 195 -24.36 12.99 7.27
N LEU A 196 -24.69 11.72 7.00
CA LEU A 196 -23.76 10.77 6.39
C LEU A 196 -23.28 11.24 5.01
N LYS A 197 -21.96 11.31 4.82
CA LYS A 197 -21.31 11.70 3.56
C LYS A 197 -20.09 10.81 3.28
N ILE A 198 -19.80 10.60 1.99
CA ILE A 198 -18.56 10.01 1.50
C ILE A 198 -17.74 11.10 0.82
N HIS A 199 -16.51 11.28 1.27
CA HIS A 199 -15.56 12.22 0.68
C HIS A 199 -14.56 11.46 -0.18
N GLY A 200 -14.41 11.88 -1.44
CA GLY A 200 -13.37 11.35 -2.33
C GLY A 200 -11.97 11.69 -1.82
N ARG A 201 -11.00 10.84 -2.15
CA ARG A 201 -9.58 11.04 -1.84
C ARG A 201 -8.73 10.84 -3.09
N GLY A 202 -7.58 11.50 -3.13
CA GLY A 202 -6.54 11.22 -4.12
C GLY A 202 -5.61 10.09 -3.66
N LEU A 203 -4.33 10.25 -3.97
CA LEU A 203 -3.25 9.39 -3.51
C LEU A 203 -2.70 9.92 -2.18
N CYS A 204 -3.01 9.24 -1.08
CA CYS A 204 -2.36 9.46 0.20
C CYS A 204 -1.01 8.75 0.23
N VAL A 205 0.04 9.43 0.70
CA VAL A 205 1.41 8.89 0.78
C VAL A 205 1.82 8.76 2.24
N LEU A 206 2.49 7.66 2.61
CA LEU A 206 2.96 7.46 3.96
C LEU A 206 4.14 8.40 4.27
N GLN A 207 3.97 9.23 5.31
CA GLN A 207 5.02 10.09 5.82
C GLN A 207 6.28 9.29 6.16
N HIS A 208 7.46 9.81 5.83
CA HIS A 208 8.77 9.16 5.98
C HIS A 208 8.96 7.83 5.23
N ARG A 209 7.98 7.38 4.45
CA ARG A 209 8.06 6.19 3.59
C ARG A 209 7.35 6.48 2.26
N PRO A 210 7.81 7.46 1.47
CA PRO A 210 7.08 7.98 0.31
C PRO A 210 6.92 6.99 -0.85
N PHE A 211 7.53 5.81 -0.74
CA PHE A 211 7.32 4.67 -1.64
C PHE A 211 6.04 3.86 -1.31
N LEU A 212 5.37 4.10 -0.19
CA LEU A 212 4.15 3.42 0.23
C LEU A 212 2.98 4.39 0.21
N GLY A 213 1.90 4.04 -0.50
CA GLY A 213 0.75 4.91 -0.70
C GLY A 213 -0.57 4.18 -0.81
N ALA A 214 -1.67 4.93 -0.75
CA ALA A 214 -3.02 4.41 -0.88
C ALA A 214 -3.97 5.42 -1.51
N SER A 215 -4.96 4.92 -2.25
CA SER A 215 -6.13 5.71 -2.67
C SER A 215 -7.36 4.97 -2.17
N PRO A 216 -7.90 5.34 -1.01
CA PRO A 216 -9.17 4.79 -0.55
C PRO A 216 -10.32 5.24 -1.46
N ASP A 217 -11.37 4.42 -1.57
CA ASP A 217 -12.55 4.80 -2.36
C ASP A 217 -13.32 5.96 -1.73
N GLY A 218 -13.18 6.15 -0.42
CA GLY A 218 -13.54 7.39 0.25
C GLY A 218 -13.37 7.38 1.76
N VAL A 219 -13.61 8.54 2.37
CA VAL A 219 -13.76 8.71 3.81
C VAL A 219 -15.23 8.94 4.13
N VAL A 220 -15.81 8.08 4.95
CA VAL A 220 -17.16 8.21 5.47
C VAL A 220 -17.14 9.08 6.71
N SER A 221 -18.00 10.09 6.74
CA SER A 221 -18.22 10.96 7.90
C SER A 221 -19.71 11.08 8.21
N CYS A 222 -20.05 11.22 9.49
CA CYS A 222 -21.39 11.52 9.97
C CYS A 222 -21.30 12.21 11.34
N ALA A 223 -22.37 12.86 11.79
CA ALA A 223 -22.36 13.62 13.05
C ALA A 223 -22.34 12.73 14.32
N CYS A 224 -22.61 11.41 14.18
CA CYS A 224 -22.78 10.50 15.31
C CYS A 224 -21.66 9.48 15.50
N CYS A 225 -20.69 9.38 14.58
CA CYS A 225 -19.64 8.37 14.66
C CYS A 225 -18.29 8.96 14.22
N PRO A 226 -17.17 8.38 14.70
CA PRO A 226 -15.85 8.66 14.14
C PRO A 226 -15.81 8.44 12.63
N ALA A 227 -14.95 9.21 11.95
CA ALA A 227 -14.68 9.01 10.53
C ALA A 227 -14.06 7.62 10.30
N ARG A 228 -14.39 7.02 9.16
CA ARG A 228 -13.90 5.69 8.76
C ARG A 228 -13.68 5.65 7.26
N LEU A 229 -12.86 4.72 6.80
CA LEU A 229 -12.71 4.50 5.37
C LEU A 229 -13.89 3.71 4.81
N ILE A 230 -14.12 3.87 3.50
CA ILE A 230 -14.91 2.92 2.71
C ILE A 230 -14.03 2.38 1.58
N GLU A 231 -14.05 1.06 1.41
CA GLU A 231 -13.46 0.34 0.29
C GLU A 231 -14.56 -0.49 -0.38
N VAL A 232 -14.87 -0.16 -1.62
CA VAL A 232 -15.93 -0.75 -2.41
C VAL A 232 -15.39 -1.90 -3.25
N LYS A 233 -16.05 -3.06 -3.17
CA LYS A 233 -15.76 -4.22 -4.03
C LYS A 233 -17.00 -4.62 -4.80
N CYS A 234 -16.88 -4.74 -6.12
CA CYS A 234 -18.00 -5.11 -6.99
C CYS A 234 -17.82 -6.49 -7.64
N PRO A 235 -17.83 -7.60 -6.89
CA PRO A 235 -17.67 -8.93 -7.47
C PRO A 235 -18.87 -9.31 -8.35
N LYS A 236 -18.73 -10.39 -9.11
CA LYS A 236 -19.83 -10.96 -9.91
C LYS A 236 -20.80 -11.81 -9.08
N SER A 237 -20.32 -12.39 -7.98
CA SER A 237 -21.10 -13.21 -7.06
C SER A 237 -20.73 -12.87 -5.62
N LEU A 238 -21.75 -12.54 -4.83
CA LEU A 238 -21.60 -12.27 -3.41
C LEU A 238 -21.24 -13.55 -2.66
N GLU A 239 -21.89 -14.67 -2.99
CA GLU A 239 -21.61 -16.00 -2.42
C GLU A 239 -20.14 -16.40 -2.62
N GLN A 240 -19.61 -16.23 -3.83
CA GLN A 240 -18.21 -16.55 -4.11
C GLN A 240 -17.25 -15.67 -3.30
N PHE A 241 -17.56 -14.37 -3.18
CA PHE A 241 -16.77 -13.44 -2.36
C PHE A 241 -16.77 -13.86 -0.90
N VAL A 242 -17.94 -14.18 -0.32
CA VAL A 242 -18.06 -14.63 1.06
C VAL A 242 -17.23 -15.89 1.28
N ARG A 243 -17.37 -16.90 0.41
CA ARG A 243 -16.61 -18.15 0.51
C ARG A 243 -15.09 -17.92 0.46
N SER A 244 -14.61 -17.05 -0.44
CA SER A 244 -13.16 -16.85 -0.63
C SER A 244 -12.54 -15.90 0.40
N GLU A 245 -13.24 -14.83 0.78
CA GLU A 245 -12.65 -13.72 1.54
C GLU A 245 -13.13 -13.62 2.99
N VAL A 246 -14.24 -14.24 3.37
CA VAL A 246 -14.85 -14.09 4.70
C VAL A 246 -14.62 -15.33 5.57
N CYS A 247 -14.37 -15.13 6.86
CA CYS A 247 -14.20 -16.20 7.85
C CYS A 247 -15.49 -17.03 7.97
N HIS A 248 -15.34 -18.36 7.88
CA HIS A 248 -16.47 -19.29 8.01
C HIS A 248 -16.96 -19.30 9.45
N GLY A 249 -18.29 -19.21 9.66
CA GLY A 249 -18.90 -19.26 11.00
C GLY A 249 -18.62 -18.05 11.88
N SER A 250 -18.16 -16.92 11.32
CA SER A 250 -18.00 -15.67 12.07
C SER A 250 -19.31 -14.88 12.14
N ASP A 251 -19.71 -14.49 13.36
CA ASP A 251 -20.78 -13.52 13.61
C ASP A 251 -20.29 -12.48 14.64
N PRO A 252 -20.09 -11.21 14.25
CA PRO A 252 -20.31 -10.67 12.91
C PRO A 252 -19.34 -11.23 11.87
N MET A 253 -19.74 -11.19 10.59
CA MET A 253 -18.92 -11.62 9.45
C MET A 253 -17.62 -10.81 9.39
N GLN A 254 -16.48 -11.50 9.32
CA GLN A 254 -15.16 -10.88 9.30
C GLN A 254 -14.35 -11.26 8.08
N LEU A 255 -13.59 -10.31 7.55
CA LEU A 255 -12.65 -10.53 6.46
C LEU A 255 -11.48 -11.40 6.94
N LYS A 256 -11.06 -12.38 6.13
CA LYS A 256 -9.88 -13.22 6.45
C LYS A 256 -8.63 -12.34 6.48
N GLU A 257 -7.79 -12.49 7.50
CA GLU A 257 -6.51 -11.77 7.59
C GLU A 257 -5.54 -12.07 6.43
N LYS A 258 -5.67 -13.26 5.83
CA LYS A 258 -4.90 -13.66 4.65
C LYS A 258 -5.47 -13.09 3.34
N SER A 259 -6.63 -12.42 3.38
CA SER A 259 -7.20 -11.76 2.20
C SER A 259 -6.32 -10.60 1.77
N ARG A 260 -6.16 -10.43 0.46
CA ARG A 260 -5.54 -9.22 -0.11
C ARG A 260 -6.29 -7.95 0.26
N TYR A 261 -7.61 -8.04 0.45
CA TYR A 261 -8.45 -6.90 0.82
C TYR A 261 -8.21 -6.47 2.26
N PHE A 262 -7.89 -7.42 3.15
CA PHE A 262 -7.50 -7.11 4.52
C PHE A 262 -6.20 -6.31 4.52
N SER A 263 -5.16 -6.78 3.82
CA SER A 263 -3.93 -6.01 3.68
C SER A 263 -4.16 -4.62 3.08
N GLN A 264 -5.03 -4.52 2.08
CA GLN A 264 -5.32 -3.26 1.41
C GLN A 264 -5.91 -2.24 2.40
N VAL A 265 -6.96 -2.60 3.15
CA VAL A 265 -7.58 -1.66 4.10
C VAL A 265 -6.69 -1.38 5.31
N GLN A 266 -5.87 -2.33 5.76
CA GLN A 266 -4.88 -2.08 6.81
C GLN A 266 -3.85 -1.02 6.39
N VAL A 267 -3.38 -1.08 5.15
CA VAL A 267 -2.47 -0.05 4.61
C VAL A 267 -3.19 1.29 4.44
N GLN A 268 -4.42 1.31 3.93
CA GLN A 268 -5.19 2.55 3.81
C GLN A 268 -5.42 3.21 5.19
N MET A 269 -5.83 2.44 6.21
CA MET A 269 -6.01 2.92 7.58
C MET A 269 -4.71 3.47 8.18
N GLY A 270 -3.60 2.73 8.04
CA GLY A 270 -2.29 3.17 8.57
C GLY A 270 -1.75 4.43 7.91
N ILE A 271 -2.02 4.65 6.62
CA ILE A 271 -1.60 5.86 5.88
C ILE A 271 -2.50 7.05 6.22
N THR A 272 -3.82 6.84 6.33
CA THR A 272 -4.79 7.92 6.59
C THR A 272 -4.98 8.25 8.07
N GLY A 273 -4.44 7.41 8.97
CA GLY A 273 -4.62 7.55 10.41
C GLY A 273 -6.01 7.16 10.93
N LEU A 274 -6.89 6.63 10.07
CA LEU A 274 -8.25 6.23 10.44
C LEU A 274 -8.24 4.83 11.09
N ALA A 275 -9.03 4.68 12.16
CA ALA A 275 -9.02 3.47 12.99
C ALA A 275 -9.87 2.31 12.42
N THR A 276 -10.81 2.61 11.52
CA THR A 276 -11.74 1.61 10.97
C THR A 276 -11.98 1.83 9.47
N ALA A 277 -12.34 0.74 8.81
CA ALA A 277 -12.73 0.72 7.41
C ALA A 277 -13.96 -0.17 7.21
N ASP A 278 -14.90 0.31 6.40
CA ASP A 278 -16.00 -0.47 5.87
C ASP A 278 -15.61 -1.03 4.50
N VAL A 279 -15.43 -2.35 4.42
CA VAL A 279 -15.36 -3.05 3.12
C VAL A 279 -16.79 -3.32 2.66
N PHE A 280 -17.27 -2.49 1.74
CA PHE A 280 -18.61 -2.59 1.18
C PHE A 280 -18.58 -3.42 -0.10
N VAL A 281 -19.18 -4.60 -0.05
CA VAL A 281 -19.24 -5.52 -1.19
C VAL A 281 -20.60 -5.38 -1.85
N TYR A 282 -20.62 -5.02 -3.13
CA TYR A 282 -21.82 -4.68 -3.88
C TYR A 282 -21.94 -5.48 -5.17
N VAL A 283 -23.00 -6.27 -5.31
CA VAL A 283 -23.33 -6.95 -6.57
C VAL A 283 -24.50 -6.26 -7.27
N SER A 284 -25.52 -5.91 -6.50
CA SER A 284 -26.73 -5.15 -6.83
C SER A 284 -27.31 -4.53 -5.55
N ASP A 285 -28.32 -3.66 -5.66
CA ASP A 285 -28.98 -3.03 -4.50
C ASP A 285 -29.56 -4.03 -3.48
N THR A 286 -29.87 -5.25 -3.91
CA THR A 286 -30.41 -6.34 -3.08
C THR A 286 -29.34 -7.35 -2.62
N GLN A 287 -28.11 -7.24 -3.11
CA GLN A 287 -27.02 -8.16 -2.82
C GLN A 287 -25.78 -7.39 -2.38
N THR A 288 -25.75 -7.07 -1.09
CA THR A 288 -24.67 -6.30 -0.46
C THR A 288 -24.26 -6.89 0.89
N ILE A 289 -22.99 -6.74 1.27
CA ILE A 289 -22.52 -6.93 2.65
C ILE A 289 -21.55 -5.82 3.03
N THR A 290 -21.52 -5.46 4.32
CA THR A 290 -20.54 -4.54 4.88
C THR A 290 -19.70 -5.28 5.91
N LEU A 291 -18.38 -5.37 5.67
CA LEU A 291 -17.45 -5.96 6.63
C LEU A 291 -16.70 -4.81 7.32
N ASN A 292 -16.89 -4.67 8.63
CA ASN A 292 -16.16 -3.71 9.44
C ASN A 292 -14.78 -4.28 9.77
N VAL A 293 -13.73 -3.52 9.50
CA VAL A 293 -12.34 -3.90 9.77
C VAL A 293 -11.71 -2.85 10.68
N SER A 294 -11.14 -3.30 11.80
CA SER A 294 -10.36 -2.44 12.70
C SER A 294 -8.90 -2.43 12.32
N PHE A 295 -8.22 -1.31 12.54
CA PHE A 295 -6.79 -1.18 12.33
C PHE A 295 -6.00 -2.12 13.26
N SER A 296 -5.04 -2.85 12.70
CA SER A 296 -4.04 -3.61 13.43
C SER A 296 -2.68 -2.99 13.17
N LYS A 297 -2.14 -2.36 14.21
CA LYS A 297 -0.83 -1.73 14.16
C LYS A 297 0.27 -2.76 13.89
N GLU A 298 0.19 -3.92 14.55
CA GLU A 298 1.16 -5.00 14.41
C GLU A 298 1.22 -5.50 12.97
N TYR A 299 0.04 -5.67 12.35
CA TYR A 299 -0.05 -6.07 10.95
C TYR A 299 0.51 -4.98 10.03
N PHE A 300 0.10 -3.73 10.24
CA PHE A 300 0.57 -2.60 9.43
C PHE A 300 2.08 -2.42 9.51
N ASP A 301 2.68 -2.47 10.70
CA ASP A 301 4.14 -2.39 10.88
C ASP A 301 4.87 -3.52 10.14
N SER A 302 4.32 -4.74 10.17
CA SER A 302 4.85 -5.89 9.41
C SER A 302 4.77 -5.65 7.89
N VAL A 303 3.71 -5.00 7.40
CA VAL A 303 3.59 -4.60 6.00
C VAL A 303 4.62 -3.53 5.64
N VAL A 304 4.75 -2.48 6.46
CA VAL A 304 5.73 -1.39 6.25
C VAL A 304 7.14 -1.95 6.20
N GLU A 305 7.50 -2.87 7.10
CA GLU A 305 8.84 -3.48 7.11
C GLU A 305 9.12 -4.24 5.82
N ARG A 306 8.21 -5.10 5.39
CA ARG A 306 8.40 -5.88 4.15
C ARG A 306 8.36 -4.99 2.91
N ALA A 307 7.54 -3.96 2.90
CA ALA A 307 7.51 -2.98 1.83
C ALA A 307 8.84 -2.20 1.75
N THR A 308 9.41 -1.81 2.90
CA THR A 308 10.73 -1.16 2.98
C THR A 308 11.83 -2.06 2.44
N PHE A 309 11.87 -3.32 2.88
CA PHE A 309 12.82 -4.31 2.35
C PHE A 309 12.68 -4.45 0.83
N PHE A 310 11.46 -4.64 0.33
CA PHE A 310 11.24 -4.83 -1.10
C PHE A 310 11.62 -3.59 -1.92
N PHE A 311 11.32 -2.40 -1.38
CA PHE A 311 11.67 -1.14 -2.02
C PHE A 311 13.19 -0.98 -2.14
N LEU A 312 13.93 -1.11 -1.03
CA LEU A 312 15.38 -0.92 -1.00
C LEU A 312 16.15 -1.95 -1.83
N HIS A 313 15.69 -3.21 -1.84
CA HIS A 313 16.43 -4.29 -2.50
C HIS A 313 16.04 -4.52 -3.97
N TYR A 314 14.86 -4.07 -4.41
CA TYR A 314 14.36 -4.37 -5.75
C TYR A 314 13.85 -3.15 -6.49
N VAL A 315 12.96 -2.35 -5.89
CA VAL A 315 12.31 -1.23 -6.59
C VAL A 315 13.30 -0.08 -6.82
N LEU A 316 13.98 0.37 -5.77
CA LEU A 316 14.91 1.49 -5.85
C LEU A 316 16.09 1.18 -6.79
N PRO A 317 16.79 0.03 -6.68
CA PRO A 317 17.84 -0.33 -7.63
C PRO A 317 17.35 -0.35 -9.08
N HIS A 318 16.11 -0.82 -9.32
CA HIS A 318 15.52 -0.82 -10.64
C HIS A 318 15.25 0.60 -11.16
N ILE A 319 14.76 1.51 -10.31
CA ILE A 319 14.57 2.92 -10.66
C ILE A 319 15.92 3.55 -11.01
N VAL A 320 16.95 3.35 -10.19
CA VAL A 320 18.31 3.89 -10.42
C VAL A 320 18.87 3.39 -11.75
N GLN A 321 18.78 2.08 -12.02
CA GLN A 321 19.24 1.49 -13.29
C GLN A 321 18.47 2.00 -14.51
N SER A 322 17.20 2.38 -14.35
CA SER A 322 16.39 2.95 -15.43
C SER A 322 16.62 4.45 -15.67
N ALA A 323 17.38 5.10 -14.78
CA ALA A 323 17.68 6.53 -14.83
C ALA A 323 19.12 6.82 -15.29
N SER A 324 20.02 5.85 -15.17
CA SER A 324 21.35 5.82 -15.81
C SER A 324 21.26 5.45 -17.28
#